data_AF-A0A355U013-F1
#
_entry.id   AF-A0A355U013-F1
#
_cell.length_a   1.000
_cell.length_b   1.000
_cell.length_c   1.000
_cell.angle_alpha   90.00
_cell.angle_beta   90.00
_cell.angle_gamma   90.00
#
_symmetry.space_group_name_H-M   'P 1'
#
loop_
_entity.id
_entity.type
_entity.pdbx_description
1 polymer ?
#
loop_
_entity_poly.entity_id
_entity_poly.type
_entity_poly.pdbx_seq_one_letter_code
_entity_poly.pdbx_strand_id
1 'polypeptide(L)'
;MSNSRNIALNVLLKIEQDDAYSNIALNNAIKENKLNQLDASFVSALVYGVLEHQITLDYILRQYSKIPIRKIEIKTKIILRLGILQLLFMDKVPESAAVNESVNLAKKHKLQKSSGFINGVLRS
;
A
#
# COMPACT_ATOMS: atom_id res chain seq x y z
N MET A 1 15.50 4.42 9.96
CA MET A 1 15.07 3.91 8.64
C MET A 1 13.68 4.43 8.35
N SER A 2 13.51 5.16 7.26
CA SER A 2 12.18 5.54 6.80
C SER A 2 11.43 4.26 6.44
N ASN A 3 10.20 4.06 6.93
CA ASN A 3 9.44 2.87 6.53
C ASN A 3 8.95 3.10 5.09
N SER A 4 9.62 2.49 4.12
CA SER A 4 9.36 2.64 2.68
C SER A 4 7.89 2.39 2.32
N ARG A 5 7.22 1.45 2.99
CA ARG A 5 5.77 1.20 2.79
C ARG A 5 4.91 2.35 3.28
N ASN A 6 5.30 3.01 4.37
CA ASN A 6 4.62 4.21 4.84
C ASN A 6 4.78 5.38 3.88
N ILE A 7 5.96 5.52 3.24
CA ILE A 7 6.16 6.53 2.20
C ILE A 7 5.29 6.22 1.00
N ALA A 8 5.28 4.97 0.52
CA ALA A 8 4.44 4.54 -0.58
C ALA A 8 2.95 4.79 -0.31
N LEU A 9 2.45 4.47 0.89
CA LEU A 9 1.08 4.79 1.31
C LEU A 9 0.80 6.30 1.24
N ASN A 10 1.70 7.14 1.75
CA ASN A 10 1.51 8.59 1.71
C ASN A 10 1.50 9.14 0.29
N VAL A 11 2.35 8.61 -0.60
CA VAL A 11 2.36 8.98 -2.03
C VAL A 11 1.05 8.58 -2.69
N LEU A 12 0.61 7.33 -2.49
CA LEU A 12 -0.66 6.84 -3.06
C LEU A 12 -1.87 7.61 -2.52
N LEU A 13 -1.87 8.02 -1.26
CA LEU A 13 -2.90 8.89 -0.70
C LEU A 13 -2.95 10.25 -1.39
N LYS A 14 -1.79 10.91 -1.60
CA LYS A 14 -1.72 12.17 -2.34
C LYS A 14 -2.24 12.01 -3.77
N ILE A 15 -1.90 10.92 -4.44
CA ILE A 15 -2.37 10.67 -5.82
C ILE A 15 -3.88 10.44 -5.85
N GLU A 16 -4.44 9.64 -4.93
CA GLU A 16 -5.86 9.30 -4.93
C GLU A 16 -6.76 10.41 -4.35
N GLN A 17 -6.23 11.33 -3.55
CA GLN A 17 -6.99 12.43 -2.94
C GLN A 17 -6.81 13.78 -3.65
N ASP A 18 -5.60 14.08 -4.13
CA ASP A 18 -5.25 15.40 -4.66
C ASP A 18 -5.06 15.40 -6.19
N ASP A 19 -5.39 14.29 -6.87
CA ASP A 19 -5.11 14.05 -8.31
C ASP A 19 -3.66 14.40 -8.70
N ALA A 20 -2.73 14.21 -7.76
CA ALA A 20 -1.33 14.54 -7.97
C ALA A 20 -0.70 13.62 -9.02
N TYR A 21 0.06 14.19 -9.95
CA TYR A 21 0.84 13.41 -10.92
C TYR A 21 1.80 12.45 -10.19
N SER A 22 1.70 11.16 -10.51
CA SER A 22 2.38 10.08 -9.81
C SER A 22 3.90 10.25 -9.77
N ASN A 23 4.49 10.62 -10.90
CA ASN A 23 5.92 10.88 -11.02
C ASN A 23 6.38 12.07 -10.15
N ILE A 24 5.60 13.14 -10.07
CA ILE A 24 5.92 14.31 -9.25
C ILE A 24 5.80 13.96 -7.77
N ALA A 25 4.70 13.33 -7.36
CA ALA A 25 4.46 12.93 -5.98
C ALA A 25 5.55 11.98 -5.45
N LEU A 26 5.95 10.99 -6.27
CA LEU A 26 7.00 10.04 -5.94
C LEU A 26 8.38 10.73 -5.86
N ASN A 27 8.74 11.55 -6.86
CA ASN A 27 10.02 12.25 -6.87
C ASN A 27 10.17 13.18 -5.67
N ASN A 28 9.11 13.89 -5.29
CA ASN A 28 9.10 14.74 -4.10
C ASN A 28 9.32 13.89 -2.84
N ALA A 29 8.61 12.77 -2.70
CA ALA A 29 8.75 11.88 -1.55
C ALA A 29 10.17 11.29 -1.43
N ILE A 30 10.80 10.90 -2.54
CA ILE A 30 12.19 10.39 -2.57
C ILE A 30 13.16 11.47 -2.07
N LYS A 31 13.03 12.70 -2.57
CA LYS A 31 13.89 13.83 -2.18
C LYS A 31 13.70 14.24 -0.72
N GLU A 32 12.44 14.42 -0.30
CA GLU A 32 12.08 14.84 1.07
C GLU A 32 12.58 13.86 2.13
N ASN A 33 12.47 12.54 1.85
CA ASN A 33 12.88 11.50 2.78
C ASN A 33 14.35 11.09 2.64
N LYS A 34 15.10 11.71 1.69
CA LYS A 34 16.51 11.41 1.40
C LYS A 34 16.77 9.91 1.24
N LEU A 35 15.92 9.24 0.45
CA LEU A 35 15.99 7.80 0.28
C LEU A 35 17.29 7.40 -0.42
N ASN A 36 17.91 6.33 0.06
CA ASN A 36 18.97 5.67 -0.69
C ASN A 36 18.36 4.98 -1.93
N GLN A 37 19.21 4.53 -2.85
CA GLN A 37 18.78 3.92 -4.10
C GLN A 37 17.89 2.69 -3.90
N LEU A 38 18.17 1.85 -2.89
CA LEU A 38 17.41 0.64 -2.60
C LEU A 38 15.99 0.97 -2.13
N ASP A 39 15.88 1.88 -1.16
CA ASP A 39 14.60 2.33 -0.62
C ASP A 39 13.79 3.07 -1.69
N ALA A 40 14.42 3.94 -2.47
CA ALA A 40 13.76 4.65 -3.58
C ALA A 40 13.22 3.67 -4.62
N SER A 41 13.98 2.63 -4.97
CA SER A 41 13.54 1.59 -5.91
C SER A 41 12.36 0.81 -5.35
N PHE A 42 12.40 0.45 -4.06
CA PHE A 42 11.31 -0.29 -3.42
C PHE A 42 10.03 0.55 -3.28
N VAL A 43 10.13 1.83 -2.89
CA VAL A 43 8.98 2.75 -2.86
C VAL A 43 8.39 2.92 -4.26
N SER A 44 9.24 3.10 -5.27
CA SER A 44 8.80 3.25 -6.66
C SER A 44 8.05 2.00 -7.15
N ALA A 45 8.59 0.81 -6.89
CA ALA A 45 7.94 -0.45 -7.24
C ALA A 45 6.57 -0.61 -6.57
N LEU A 46 6.45 -0.24 -5.28
CA LEU A 46 5.16 -0.27 -4.58
C LEU A 46 4.16 0.72 -5.17
N VAL A 47 4.56 1.97 -5.39
CA VAL A 47 3.67 3.02 -5.90
C VAL A 47 3.20 2.68 -7.31
N TYR A 48 4.14 2.43 -8.23
CA TYR A 48 3.77 2.12 -9.60
C TYR A 48 3.04 0.80 -9.73
N GLY A 49 3.44 -0.24 -8.97
CA GLY A 49 2.73 -1.51 -8.99
C GLY A 49 1.27 -1.39 -8.52
N VAL A 50 0.99 -0.56 -7.51
CA VAL A 50 -0.42 -0.33 -7.09
C VAL A 50 -1.20 0.40 -8.18
N LEU A 51 -0.62 1.42 -8.81
CA LEU A 51 -1.29 2.18 -9.87
C LEU A 51 -1.53 1.34 -11.12
N GLU A 52 -0.53 0.58 -11.56
CA GLU A 52 -0.59 -0.28 -12.75
C GLU A 52 -1.60 -1.42 -12.57
N HIS A 53 -1.61 -2.06 -11.39
CA HIS A 53 -2.48 -3.19 -11.12
C HIS A 53 -3.78 -2.81 -10.40
N GLN A 54 -4.13 -1.53 -10.28
CA GLN A 54 -5.24 -1.07 -9.42
C GLN A 54 -6.56 -1.83 -9.67
N ILE A 55 -6.94 -2.02 -10.94
CA ILE A 55 -8.17 -2.73 -11.32
C ILE A 55 -8.11 -4.21 -10.88
N THR A 56 -6.95 -4.85 -11.07
CA THR A 56 -6.70 -6.24 -10.67
C THR A 56 -6.71 -6.40 -9.16
N LEU A 57 -6.02 -5.52 -8.43
CA LEU A 57 -5.99 -5.51 -6.97
C LEU A 57 -7.39 -5.30 -6.39
N ASP A 58 -8.18 -4.40 -6.97
CA ASP A 58 -9.59 -4.18 -6.58
C ASP A 58 -10.50 -5.35 -6.97
N TYR A 59 -10.21 -6.06 -8.05
CA TYR A 59 -10.93 -7.29 -8.39
C TYR A 59 -10.67 -8.38 -7.36
N ILE A 60 -9.40 -8.59 -7.00
CA ILE A 60 -8.98 -9.57 -5.99
C ILE A 60 -9.58 -9.21 -4.63
N LEU A 61 -9.44 -7.96 -4.19
CA LEU A 61 -9.98 -7.51 -2.90
C LEU A 61 -11.50 -7.73 -2.79
N ARG A 62 -12.26 -7.64 -3.90
CA ARG A 62 -13.69 -7.95 -3.91
C ARG A 62 -14.01 -9.41 -3.64
N GLN A 63 -13.13 -10.34 -3.97
CA GLN A 63 -13.34 -11.77 -3.70
C GLN A 63 -13.16 -12.10 -2.21
N TYR A 64 -12.29 -11.36 -1.52
CA TYR A 64 -11.93 -11.62 -0.13
C TYR A 64 -12.58 -10.67 0.89
N SER A 65 -13.30 -9.65 0.43
CA SER A 65 -13.99 -8.70 1.31
C SER A 65 -15.50 -8.71 1.10
N LYS A 66 -16.24 -8.89 2.20
CA LYS A 66 -17.69 -8.67 2.24
C LYS A 66 -18.06 -7.18 2.21
N ILE A 67 -17.10 -6.29 2.49
CA ILE A 67 -17.31 -4.84 2.47
C ILE A 67 -17.09 -4.36 1.03
N PRO A 68 -18.07 -3.71 0.39
CA PRO A 68 -17.87 -3.14 -0.94
C PRO A 68 -16.67 -2.18 -0.93
N ILE A 69 -15.77 -2.28 -1.91
CA ILE A 69 -14.52 -1.49 -1.95
C ILE A 69 -14.76 0.01 -1.80
N ARG A 70 -15.84 0.54 -2.39
CA ARG A 70 -16.20 1.96 -2.29
C ARG A 70 -16.56 2.41 -0.86
N LYS A 71 -16.92 1.47 0.02
CA LYS A 71 -17.22 1.71 1.44
C LYS A 71 -16.02 1.49 2.36
N ILE A 72 -14.91 0.95 1.83
CA ILE A 72 -13.67 0.80 2.59
C ILE A 72 -13.00 2.17 2.68
N GLU A 73 -12.62 2.57 3.90
CA GLU A 73 -11.89 3.80 4.15
C GLU A 73 -10.60 3.86 3.32
N ILE A 74 -10.28 5.04 2.77
CA ILE A 74 -9.28 5.21 1.72
C ILE A 74 -7.89 4.68 2.11
N LYS A 75 -7.41 4.95 3.33
CA LYS A 75 -6.12 4.44 3.82
C LYS A 75 -6.15 2.93 3.95
N THR A 76 -7.22 2.38 4.54
CA THR A 76 -7.42 0.92 4.66
C THR A 76 -7.40 0.24 3.29
N LYS A 77 -8.08 0.84 2.29
CA LYS A 77 -8.11 0.34 0.91
C LYS A 77 -6.71 0.34 0.27
N ILE A 78 -5.95 1.42 0.42
CA ILE A 78 -4.58 1.50 -0.12
C ILE A 78 -3.64 0.52 0.58
N ILE A 79 -3.76 0.35 1.90
CA ILE A 79 -2.96 -0.64 2.65
C ILE A 79 -3.25 -2.07 2.16
N LEU A 80 -4.53 -2.39 1.89
CA LEU A 80 -4.90 -3.67 1.30
C LEU A 80 -4.31 -3.86 -0.09
N ARG A 81 -4.39 -2.84 -0.96
CA ARG A 81 -3.75 -2.86 -2.29
C ARG A 81 -2.25 -3.09 -2.20
N LEU A 82 -1.56 -2.39 -1.29
CA LEU A 82 -0.12 -2.59 -1.04
C LEU A 82 0.19 -3.99 -0.54
N GLY A 83 -0.63 -4.55 0.36
CA GLY A 83 -0.47 -5.91 0.87
C GLY A 83 -0.63 -6.95 -0.22
N ILE A 84 -1.72 -6.87 -1.00
CA ILE A 84 -2.02 -7.78 -2.11
C ILE A 84 -0.94 -7.68 -3.19
N LEU A 85 -0.51 -6.46 -3.54
CA LEU A 85 0.57 -6.25 -4.51
C LEU A 85 1.84 -7.02 -4.10
N GLN A 86 2.25 -6.86 -2.84
CA GLN A 86 3.45 -7.53 -2.33
C GLN A 86 3.32 -9.05 -2.34
N LEU A 87 2.15 -9.58 -2.00
CA LEU A 87 1.91 -11.03 -1.97
C LEU A 87 1.94 -11.66 -3.36
N LEU A 88 1.43 -10.96 -4.38
CA LEU A 88 1.17 -11.57 -5.68
C LEU A 88 2.16 -11.15 -6.77
N PHE A 89 2.86 -10.03 -6.61
CA PHE A 89 3.69 -9.43 -7.65
C PHE A 89 5.12 -9.10 -7.18
N MET A 90 5.48 -9.42 -5.93
CA MET A 90 6.82 -9.11 -5.40
C MET A 90 7.48 -10.34 -4.75
N ASP A 91 8.05 -11.22 -5.58
CA ASP A 91 8.67 -12.50 -5.17
C ASP A 91 9.76 -12.37 -4.08
N LYS A 92 10.39 -11.19 -3.98
CA LYS A 92 11.44 -10.91 -2.99
C LYS A 92 10.90 -10.50 -1.61
N VAL A 93 9.59 -10.29 -1.48
CA VAL A 93 8.96 -9.89 -0.22
C VAL A 93 8.35 -11.15 0.43
N PRO A 94 8.85 -11.60 1.60
CA PRO A 94 8.24 -12.72 2.30
C PRO A 94 6.77 -12.43 2.62
N GLU A 95 5.89 -13.43 2.44
CA GLU A 95 4.45 -13.29 2.70
C GLU A 95 4.16 -12.77 4.12
N SER A 96 4.86 -13.33 5.11
CA SER A 96 4.72 -12.92 6.51
C SER A 96 5.08 -11.44 6.71
N ALA A 97 6.09 -10.93 5.99
CA ALA A 97 6.47 -9.53 6.03
C ALA A 97 5.42 -8.64 5.34
N ALA A 98 4.89 -9.05 4.19
CA ALA A 98 3.82 -8.31 3.49
C ALA A 98 2.58 -8.14 4.38
N VAL A 99 2.14 -9.20 5.06
CA VAL A 99 0.98 -9.17 5.97
C VAL A 99 1.29 -8.35 7.22
N ASN A 100 2.37 -8.67 7.94
CA ASN A 100 2.69 -8.03 9.21
C ASN A 100 2.95 -6.52 9.04
N GLU A 101 3.65 -6.13 8.00
CA GLU A 101 3.90 -4.70 7.73
C GLU A 101 2.64 -3.96 7.33
N SER A 102 1.70 -4.59 6.60
CA SER A 102 0.41 -3.98 6.28
C SER A 102 -0.42 -3.73 7.55
N VAL A 103 -0.42 -4.68 8.49
CA VAL A 103 -1.08 -4.54 9.80
C VAL A 103 -0.41 -3.46 10.65
N ASN A 104 0.92 -3.44 10.69
CA ASN A 104 1.69 -2.42 11.41
C ASN A 104 1.43 -1.02 10.83
N LEU A 105 1.31 -0.92 9.51
CA LEU A 105 1.00 0.33 8.83
C LEU A 105 -0.39 0.85 9.23
N ALA A 106 -1.40 -0.04 9.28
CA ALA A 106 -2.73 0.33 9.75
C ALA A 106 -2.72 0.85 11.20
N LYS A 107 -2.02 0.14 12.10
CA LYS A 107 -1.85 0.55 13.50
C LYS A 107 -1.21 1.93 13.62
N LYS A 108 -0.14 2.18 12.84
CA LYS A 108 0.57 3.46 12.80
C LYS A 108 -0.33 4.62 12.36
N HIS A 109 -1.27 4.36 11.44
CA HIS A 109 -2.23 5.35 10.94
C HIS A 109 -3.51 5.45 11.79
N LYS A 110 -3.50 4.93 13.03
CA LYS A 110 -4.64 4.92 13.97
C LYS A 110 -5.87 4.13 13.46
N LEU A 111 -5.68 3.22 12.51
CA LEU A 111 -6.71 2.34 11.97
C LEU A 111 -6.81 1.03 12.77
N GLN A 112 -6.88 1.14 14.10
CA GLN A 112 -6.82 -0.04 14.99
C GLN A 112 -7.94 -1.04 14.69
N LYS A 113 -9.16 -0.56 14.48
CA LYS A 113 -10.32 -1.40 14.09
C LYS A 113 -10.12 -2.07 12.73
N SER A 114 -9.48 -1.39 11.77
CA SER A 114 -9.21 -1.95 10.44
C SER A 114 -8.03 -2.93 10.42
N SER A 115 -7.15 -2.90 11.43
CA SER A 115 -5.95 -3.75 11.44
C SER A 115 -6.29 -5.25 11.44
N GLY A 116 -7.33 -5.67 12.17
CA GLY A 116 -7.83 -7.04 12.17
C GLY A 116 -8.47 -7.42 10.83
N PHE A 117 -9.21 -6.50 10.22
CA PHE A 117 -9.79 -6.70 8.88
C PHE A 117 -8.70 -6.87 7.81
N ILE A 118 -7.67 -6.02 7.82
CA ILE A 118 -6.51 -6.13 6.92
C ILE A 118 -5.82 -7.48 7.08
N ASN A 119 -5.54 -7.89 8.32
CA ASN A 119 -4.93 -9.19 8.58
C ASN A 119 -5.79 -10.35 8.09
N GLY A 120 -7.11 -10.29 8.30
CA GLY A 120 -8.03 -11.32 7.84
C GLY A 120 -8.03 -11.45 6.33
N VAL A 121 -8.19 -10.34 5.61
CA VAL A 121 -8.21 -10.34 4.13
C VAL A 121 -6.91 -10.85 3.54
N LEU A 122 -5.76 -10.41 4.05
CA LEU A 122 -4.45 -10.78 3.49
C LEU A 122 -4.01 -12.22 3.82
N ARG A 123 -4.73 -12.93 4.69
CA ARG A 123 -4.46 -14.34 5.06
C ARG A 123 -5.51 -15.31 4.55
N SER A 124 -6.53 -14.81 3.85
CA SER A 124 -7.67 -15.61 3.34
C SER A 124 -7.36 -16.28 2.01
#